data_AF-A0A8J2NP45-F1
#
_entry.id   AF-A0A8J2NP45-F1
#
_cell.length_a   1.000
_cell.length_b   1.000
_cell.length_c   1.000
_cell.angle_alpha   90.00
_cell.angle_beta   90.00
_cell.angle_gamma   90.00
#
_symmetry.space_group_name_H-M   'P 1'
#
loop_
_entity.id
_entity.type
_entity.pdbx_description
1 polymer ?
#
loop_
_entity_poly.entity_id
_entity_poly.type
_entity_poly.pdbx_seq_one_letter_code
_entity_poly.pdbx_strand_id
1 'polypeptide(L)'
;VFSMRCFINTQAQSKMSLLDVLRAFNREQKLAFLAISYGYFTMICPIVLTAPFLPPEAAKHGVDSRLTGIIFGVSPLLAVVFGPLAGMVIAKIGPKTCIMAGISLSAVFNILFG
;
A
#
# COMPACT_ATOMS: atom_id res chain seq x y z
N VAL A 1 -8.67 -24.03 -15.16
CA VAL A 1 -10.04 -23.45 -15.18
C VAL A 1 -10.54 -23.00 -13.79
N PHE A 2 -10.16 -23.66 -12.68
CA PHE A 2 -10.60 -23.27 -11.32
C PHE A 2 -9.98 -21.95 -10.80
N SER A 3 -8.76 -21.60 -11.25
CA SER A 3 -8.06 -20.36 -10.81
C SER A 3 -8.57 -19.07 -11.50
N MET A 4 -9.18 -19.15 -12.68
CA MET A 4 -9.71 -17.96 -13.38
C MET A 4 -11.07 -17.50 -12.84
N ARG A 5 -11.88 -18.43 -12.31
CA ARG A 5 -13.21 -18.09 -11.76
C ARG A 5 -13.13 -17.34 -10.43
N CYS A 6 -12.06 -17.53 -9.66
CA CYS A 6 -11.80 -16.75 -8.44
C CYS A 6 -11.41 -15.29 -8.76
N PHE A 7 -10.67 -15.07 -9.85
CA PHE A 7 -10.31 -13.72 -10.30
C PHE A 7 -11.52 -12.95 -10.85
N ILE A 8 -12.42 -13.62 -11.57
CA ILE A 8 -13.68 -13.00 -12.08
C ILE A 8 -14.67 -12.72 -10.93
N ASN A 9 -14.74 -13.58 -9.91
CA ASN A 9 -15.64 -13.37 -8.76
C ASN A 9 -15.21 -12.17 -7.89
N THR A 10 -13.89 -11.92 -7.79
CA THR A 10 -13.35 -10.75 -7.08
C THR A 10 -13.66 -9.43 -7.78
N GLN A 11 -13.73 -9.39 -9.11
CA GLN A 11 -14.10 -8.19 -9.87
C GLN A 11 -15.61 -7.91 -9.83
N ALA A 12 -16.45 -8.95 -9.75
CA ALA A 12 -17.91 -8.83 -9.70
C ALA A 12 -18.46 -8.44 -8.31
N GLN A 13 -17.78 -8.85 -7.22
CA GLN A 13 -18.14 -8.42 -5.86
C GLN A 13 -17.95 -6.91 -5.63
N SER A 14 -17.10 -6.23 -6.40
CA SER A 14 -16.79 -4.81 -6.17
C SER A 14 -17.85 -3.82 -6.67
N LYS A 15 -18.71 -4.18 -7.65
CA LYS A 15 -19.68 -3.22 -8.20
C LYS A 15 -21.07 -3.29 -7.57
N MET A 16 -21.52 -4.47 -7.14
CA MET A 16 -22.91 -4.70 -6.72
C MET A 16 -23.17 -4.54 -5.21
N SER A 17 -22.14 -4.34 -4.39
CA SER A 17 -22.26 -4.01 -2.96
C SER A 17 -21.82 -2.58 -2.65
N LEU A 18 -21.06 -1.96 -3.55
CA LEU A 18 -20.41 -0.67 -3.32
C LEU A 18 -21.39 0.50 -3.48
N LEU A 19 -22.36 0.46 -4.40
CA LEU A 19 -23.34 1.56 -4.54
C LEU A 19 -24.35 1.62 -3.39
N ASP A 20 -24.79 0.48 -2.86
CA ASP A 20 -25.70 0.43 -1.71
C ASP A 20 -24.98 0.76 -0.39
N VAL A 21 -23.73 0.32 -0.25
CA VAL A 21 -22.87 0.67 0.89
C VAL A 21 -22.47 2.16 0.86
N LEU A 22 -22.12 2.71 -0.32
CA LEU A 22 -21.82 4.14 -0.48
C LEU A 22 -23.03 5.03 -0.18
N ARG A 23 -24.26 4.58 -0.52
CA ARG A 23 -25.49 5.34 -0.30
C ARG A 23 -25.99 5.26 1.15
N ALA A 24 -25.63 4.20 1.87
CA ALA A 24 -25.94 4.03 3.30
C ALA A 24 -24.88 4.64 4.24
N PHE A 25 -23.75 5.11 3.73
CA PHE A 25 -22.63 5.57 4.56
C PHE A 25 -22.79 6.96 5.14
N ASN A 26 -22.59 7.05 6.45
CA ASN A 26 -22.55 8.31 7.20
C ASN A 26 -21.28 9.12 6.84
N ARG A 27 -21.24 10.44 7.14
CA ARG A 27 -20.08 11.32 6.79
C ARG A 27 -18.74 10.78 7.30
N GLU A 28 -18.75 10.10 8.45
CA GLU A 28 -17.56 9.49 9.05
C GLU A 28 -17.04 8.27 8.28
N GLN A 29 -17.92 7.44 7.72
CA GLN A 29 -17.51 6.29 6.89
C GLN A 29 -16.95 6.76 5.54
N LYS A 30 -17.48 7.85 5.00
CA LYS A 30 -16.94 8.46 3.78
C LYS A 30 -15.52 8.99 3.98
N LEU A 31 -15.25 9.60 5.15
CA LEU A 31 -13.90 10.03 5.55
C LEU A 31 -12.95 8.83 5.74
N ALA A 32 -13.39 7.75 6.38
CA ALA A 32 -12.58 6.55 6.55
C ALA A 32 -12.21 5.90 5.20
N PHE A 33 -13.15 5.86 4.24
CA PHE A 33 -12.90 5.33 2.91
C PHE A 33 -11.88 6.19 2.13
N LEU A 34 -12.00 7.51 2.23
CA LEU A 34 -11.04 8.45 1.65
C LEU A 34 -9.65 8.28 2.28
N ALA A 35 -9.56 8.15 3.60
CA ALA A 35 -8.30 8.00 4.32
C ALA A 35 -7.56 6.70 3.92
N ILE A 36 -8.28 5.58 3.85
CA ILE A 36 -7.68 4.29 3.45
C ILE A 36 -7.26 4.32 1.98
N SER A 37 -8.09 4.89 1.10
CA SER A 37 -7.76 5.04 -0.32
C SER A 37 -6.50 5.88 -0.52
N TYR A 38 -6.44 7.05 0.14
CA TYR A 38 -5.28 7.92 0.09
C TYR A 38 -4.02 7.23 0.63
N GLY A 39 -4.11 6.55 1.77
CA GLY A 39 -3.00 5.78 2.33
C GLY A 39 -2.48 4.70 1.38
N TYR A 40 -3.37 4.03 0.64
CA TYR A 40 -2.98 3.03 -0.35
C TYR A 40 -2.26 3.65 -1.56
N PHE A 41 -2.73 4.81 -2.02
CA PHE A 41 -2.06 5.57 -3.08
C PHE A 41 -0.65 6.00 -2.67
N THR A 42 -0.50 6.55 -1.47
CA THR A 42 0.82 6.97 -0.95
C THR A 42 1.77 5.80 -0.78
N MET A 43 1.27 4.60 -0.44
CA MET A 43 2.08 3.38 -0.37
C MET A 43 2.53 2.87 -1.74
N ILE A 44 1.64 2.84 -2.73
CA ILE A 44 1.94 2.19 -4.01
C ILE A 44 2.66 3.10 -5.00
N CYS A 45 2.46 4.42 -4.93
CA CYS A 45 3.03 5.39 -5.86
C CYS A 45 4.59 5.36 -5.88
N PRO A 46 5.30 5.38 -4.74
CA PRO A 46 6.76 5.32 -4.72
C PRO A 46 7.32 4.02 -5.29
N ILE A 47 6.64 2.90 -5.01
CA ILE A 47 7.05 1.57 -5.49
C ILE A 47 6.96 1.51 -7.02
N VAL A 48 5.89 2.06 -7.57
CA VAL A 48 5.68 2.14 -9.02
C VAL A 48 6.65 3.11 -9.68
N LEU A 49 7.02 4.21 -9.03
CA LEU A 49 8.01 5.16 -9.55
C LEU A 49 9.44 4.61 -9.52
N THR A 50 9.78 3.82 -8.51
CA THR A 50 11.12 3.23 -8.36
C THR A 50 11.44 2.27 -9.51
N ALA A 51 10.48 1.47 -9.98
CA ALA A 51 10.68 0.53 -11.08
C ALA A 51 11.21 1.14 -12.40
N PRO A 52 10.62 2.23 -12.95
CA PRO A 52 11.10 2.89 -14.16
C PRO A 52 12.22 3.92 -13.93
N PHE A 53 12.26 4.63 -12.80
CA PHE A 53 13.22 5.72 -12.59
C PHE A 53 14.59 5.29 -12.03
N LEU A 54 14.63 4.25 -11.20
CA LEU A 54 15.88 3.81 -10.54
C LEU A 54 16.95 3.26 -11.51
N PRO A 55 16.63 2.46 -12.56
CA PRO A 55 17.65 1.94 -13.48
C PRO A 55 18.41 3.01 -14.30
N PRO A 56 17.77 4.01 -14.94
CA PRO A 56 18.49 5.05 -15.68
C PRO A 56 19.23 6.03 -14.77
N GLU A 57 18.69 6.34 -13.59
CA GLU A 57 19.33 7.27 -12.64
C GLU A 57 20.59 6.64 -12.00
N ALA A 58 20.54 5.34 -11.68
CA ALA A 58 21.69 4.59 -11.18
C ALA A 58 22.83 4.53 -12.21
N ALA A 59 22.50 4.36 -13.50
CA ALA A 59 23.48 4.39 -14.58
C ALA A 59 24.14 5.77 -14.73
N LYS A 60 23.38 6.85 -14.52
CA LYS A 60 23.88 8.23 -14.60
C LYS A 60 24.78 8.61 -13.42
N HIS A 61 24.52 8.07 -12.23
CA HIS A 61 25.30 8.31 -11.02
C HIS A 61 26.45 7.30 -10.82
N GLY A 62 26.69 6.38 -11.76
CA GLY A 62 27.76 5.38 -11.66
C GLY A 62 27.58 4.39 -10.50
N VAL A 63 26.35 4.22 -10.02
CA VAL A 63 26.02 3.33 -8.91
C VAL A 63 26.05 1.89 -9.40
N ASP A 64 26.71 1.01 -8.64
CA ASP A 64 26.86 -0.40 -8.98
C ASP A 64 25.48 -1.07 -9.15
N SER A 65 25.28 -1.76 -10.27
CA SER A 65 24.00 -2.41 -10.62
C SER A 65 23.51 -3.41 -9.55
N ARG A 66 24.41 -3.92 -8.70
CA ARG A 66 24.07 -4.79 -7.56
C ARG A 66 23.25 -4.06 -6.49
N LEU A 67 23.51 -2.78 -6.24
CA LEU A 67 22.78 -1.99 -5.24
C LEU A 67 21.31 -1.82 -5.63
N THR A 68 21.05 -1.53 -6.90
CA THR A 68 19.70 -1.44 -7.46
C THR A 68 18.94 -2.77 -7.27
N GLY A 69 19.58 -3.90 -7.57
CA GLY A 69 19.00 -5.23 -7.35
C GLY A 69 18.68 -5.54 -5.88
N ILE A 70 19.53 -5.11 -4.95
CA ILE A 70 19.30 -5.28 -3.50
C ILE A 70 18.07 -4.48 -3.05
N ILE A 71 17.87 -3.25 -3.54
CA ILE A 71 16.73 -2.40 -3.17
C ILE A 71 15.41 -3.02 -3.65
N PHE A 72 15.36 -3.52 -4.89
CA PHE A 72 14.19 -4.22 -5.42
C PHE A 72 13.91 -5.55 -4.71
N GLY A 73 14.96 -6.23 -4.22
CA GLY A 73 14.82 -7.46 -3.46
C GLY A 73 14.33 -7.22 -2.03
N VAL A 74 14.93 -6.28 -1.29
CA VAL A 74 14.63 -6.05 0.14
C VAL A 74 13.24 -5.46 0.36
N SER A 75 12.74 -4.63 -0.56
CA SER A 75 11.44 -3.96 -0.44
C SER A 75 10.24 -4.92 -0.24
N PRO A 76 10.01 -5.93 -1.11
CA PRO A 76 8.94 -6.91 -0.90
C PRO A 76 9.22 -7.86 0.29
N LEU A 77 10.50 -8.13 0.59
CA LEU A 77 10.90 -8.92 1.76
C LEU A 77 10.45 -8.24 3.07
N LEU A 78 10.66 -6.93 3.19
CA LEU A 78 10.17 -6.15 4.32
C LEU A 78 8.64 -6.16 4.36
N ALA A 79 7.95 -6.01 3.22
CA ALA A 79 6.49 -6.08 3.17
C ALA A 79 5.95 -7.43 3.68
N VAL A 80 6.61 -8.53 3.33
CA VAL A 80 6.26 -9.89 3.80
C VAL A 80 6.50 -10.05 5.31
N VAL A 81 7.57 -9.47 5.86
CA VAL A 81 7.88 -9.53 7.30
C VAL A 81 6.96 -8.62 8.12
N PHE A 82 6.66 -7.41 7.63
CA PHE A 82 5.80 -6.46 8.32
C PHE A 82 4.31 -6.77 8.18
N GLY A 83 3.90 -7.52 7.15
CA GLY A 83 2.52 -8.00 6.97
C GLY A 83 1.93 -8.70 8.21
N PRO A 84 2.54 -9.78 8.72
CA PRO A 84 2.07 -10.46 9.94
C PRO A 84 2.20 -9.57 11.19
N LEU A 85 3.22 -8.70 11.25
CA LEU A 85 3.40 -7.76 12.35
C LEU A 85 2.22 -6.79 12.45
N ALA A 86 1.82 -6.18 11.33
CA ALA A 86 0.67 -5.29 11.25
C ALA A 86 -0.62 -6.02 11.62
N GLY A 87 -0.78 -7.28 11.20
CA GLY A 87 -1.93 -8.11 11.59
C GLY A 87 -2.07 -8.30 13.10
N MET A 88 -0.97 -8.54 13.82
CA MET A 88 -0.98 -8.68 15.27
C MET A 88 -1.24 -7.35 16.00
N VAL A 89 -0.71 -6.24 15.48
CA VAL A 89 -0.90 -4.90 16.07
C VAL A 89 -2.35 -4.45 15.95
N ILE A 90 -2.99 -4.69 14.79
CA ILE A 90 -4.41 -4.35 14.57
C ILE A 90 -5.31 -5.12 15.54
N ALA A 91 -4.99 -6.40 15.82
CA ALA A 91 -5.78 -7.24 16.72
C ALA A 91 -5.74 -6.76 18.19
N LYS A 92 -4.69 -6.04 18.62
CA LYS A 92 -4.55 -5.55 20.01
C LYS A 92 -5.01 -4.12 20.24
N ILE A 93 -4.78 -3.21 19.29
CA ILE A 93 -4.93 -1.75 19.49
C ILE A 93 -6.19 -1.19 18.79
N GLY A 94 -6.80 -1.97 17.90
CA GLY A 94 -7.97 -1.56 17.13
C GLY A 94 -7.63 -0.75 15.88
N PRO A 95 -8.55 -0.70 14.90
CA PRO A 95 -8.25 -0.21 13.55
C PRO A 95 -8.02 1.31 13.46
N LYS A 96 -8.71 2.10 14.29
CA LYS A 96 -8.67 3.58 14.22
C LYS A 96 -7.28 4.14 14.55
N THR A 97 -6.69 3.70 15.66
CA THR A 97 -5.36 4.15 16.10
C THR A 97 -4.26 3.59 15.20
N CYS A 98 -4.40 2.35 14.71
CA CYS A 98 -3.42 1.73 13.83
C CYS A 98 -3.28 2.49 12.50
N ILE A 99 -4.40 2.92 11.90
CA ILE A 99 -4.38 3.70 10.66
C ILE A 99 -3.71 5.07 10.90
N MET A 100 -4.03 5.74 12.02
CA MET A 100 -3.46 7.06 12.32
C MET A 100 -1.94 7.01 12.61
N ALA A 101 -1.48 5.96 13.30
CA ALA A 101 -0.06 5.70 13.52
C ALA A 101 0.68 5.34 12.21
N GLY A 102 0.07 4.53 11.35
CA GLY A 102 0.66 4.15 10.06
C GLY A 102 0.85 5.34 9.11
N ILE A 103 -0.15 6.22 9.01
CA ILE A 103 -0.10 7.41 8.15
C ILE A 103 0.93 8.41 8.67
N SER A 104 0.97 8.67 9.98
CA SER A 104 1.95 9.60 10.57
C SER A 104 3.38 9.11 10.41
N LEU A 105 3.66 7.83 10.66
CA LEU A 105 4.98 7.25 10.43
C LEU A 105 5.38 7.36 8.96
N SER A 106 4.47 7.01 8.05
CA SER A 106 4.72 7.11 6.61
C SER A 106 4.99 8.56 6.17
N ALA A 107 4.27 9.53 6.72
CA ALA A 107 4.48 10.95 6.44
C ALA A 107 5.85 11.45 6.94
N VAL A 108 6.27 11.04 8.14
CA VAL A 108 7.58 11.41 8.70
C VAL A 108 8.71 10.86 7.83
N PHE A 109 8.64 9.58 7.44
CA PHE A 109 9.64 8.99 6.55
C PHE A 109 9.64 9.65 5.17
N ASN A 110 8.47 9.99 4.64
CA ASN A 110 8.36 10.68 3.36
C ASN A 110 9.02 12.07 3.41
N ILE A 111 8.82 12.84 4.48
CA ILE A 111 9.46 14.17 4.64
C ILE A 111 10.98 14.06 4.84
N LEU A 112 11.45 12.96 5.46
CA LEU A 112 12.86 12.80 5.78
C LEU A 112 13.71 12.37 4.56
N PHE A 113 13.10 11.67 3.60
CA PHE A 113 13.79 11.12 2.43
C PHE A 113 13.30 11.68 1.08
N GLY A 114 12.17 12.40 1.05
CA GLY A 114 11.61 13.04 -0.15
C GLY A 114 12.13 14.46 -0.33
#